data_AF-A0A2R6T8A9-F1
#
_entry.id   AF-A0A2R6T8A9-F1
#
_cell.length_a   1.000
_cell.length_b   1.000
_cell.length_c   1.000
_cell.angle_alpha   90.00
_cell.angle_beta   90.00
_cell.angle_gamma   90.00
#
_symmetry.space_group_name_H-M   'P 1'
#
loop_
_entity.id
_entity.type
_entity.pdbx_description
1 polymer ?
#
loop_
_entity_poly.entity_id
_entity_poly.type
_entity_poly.pdbx_seq_one_letter_code
_entity_poly.pdbx_strand_id
1 'polypeptide(L)'
;LHQKAHQYAKILEKQGNEVPDLSFAGGFATEEHLFKALALGSPYVKTICMGRALMIPGFVGSNIEGALNPERKEEVNGYWDSLPGTVKGIGEKPKEIFSGWYDVQEKLGEEMENIPYGAIALWNLTQKLGIGLKQFMAGARKFDLDNLRRKDLMSANKETEEITGIPHMTKANNQQAKEILRK
;
A
#
# COMPACT_ATOMS: atom_id res chain seq x y z
N LEU A 1 -12.37 -5.49 -13.80
CA LEU A 1 -11.25 -4.82 -14.50
C LEU A 1 -9.92 -5.56 -14.36
N HIS A 2 -9.31 -5.62 -13.17
CA HIS A 2 -7.99 -6.25 -12.95
C HIS A 2 -7.85 -7.69 -13.50
N GLN A 3 -8.90 -8.50 -13.35
CA GLN A 3 -8.92 -9.85 -13.91
C GLN A 3 -8.83 -9.87 -15.44
N LYS A 4 -9.46 -8.91 -16.12
CA LYS A 4 -9.43 -8.81 -17.59
C LYS A 4 -8.04 -8.39 -18.07
N ALA A 5 -7.38 -7.47 -17.36
CA ALA A 5 -6.00 -7.11 -17.65
C ALA A 5 -5.07 -8.35 -17.60
N HIS A 6 -5.15 -9.15 -16.54
CA HIS A 6 -4.39 -10.42 -16.46
C HIS A 6 -4.79 -11.40 -17.57
N GLN A 7 -6.09 -11.53 -17.90
CA GLN A 7 -6.55 -12.40 -18.98
C GLN A 7 -5.95 -11.99 -20.34
N TYR A 8 -5.93 -10.69 -20.65
CA TYR A 8 -5.40 -10.18 -21.92
C TYR A 8 -3.88 -10.31 -21.99
N ALA A 9 -3.16 -10.00 -20.91
CA ALA A 9 -1.74 -10.26 -20.79
C ALA A 9 -1.40 -11.73 -21.10
N LYS A 10 -2.16 -12.67 -20.53
CA LYS A 10 -2.00 -14.10 -20.79
C LYS A 10 -2.30 -14.51 -22.24
N ILE A 11 -3.22 -13.82 -22.91
CA ILE A 11 -3.51 -14.07 -24.34
C ILE A 11 -2.32 -13.62 -25.19
N LEU A 12 -1.78 -12.43 -24.93
CA LEU A 12 -0.62 -11.90 -25.63
C LEU A 12 0.61 -12.81 -25.46
N GLU A 13 0.91 -13.22 -24.23
CA GLU A 13 2.00 -14.16 -23.93
C GLU A 13 1.85 -15.48 -24.71
N LYS A 14 0.63 -16.06 -24.74
CA LYS A 14 0.36 -17.30 -25.47
C LYS A 14 0.51 -17.18 -26.98
N GLN A 15 0.38 -15.97 -27.53
CA GLN A 15 0.63 -15.69 -28.94
C GLN A 15 2.11 -15.46 -29.25
N GLY A 16 2.98 -15.50 -28.24
CA GLY A 16 4.40 -15.19 -28.37
C GLY A 16 4.72 -13.70 -28.38
N ASN A 17 3.74 -12.85 -28.05
CA ASN A 17 3.96 -11.41 -27.94
C ASN A 17 4.58 -11.07 -26.57
N GLU A 18 5.42 -10.04 -26.56
CA GLU A 18 5.91 -9.44 -25.33
C GLU A 18 4.76 -8.78 -24.57
N VAL A 19 4.68 -9.02 -23.26
CA VAL A 19 3.69 -8.41 -22.38
C VAL A 19 4.37 -7.28 -21.61
N PRO A 20 3.92 -6.03 -21.73
CA PRO A 20 4.50 -4.93 -20.97
C PRO A 20 4.21 -5.11 -19.48
N ASP A 21 5.13 -4.63 -18.65
CA ASP A 21 4.90 -4.54 -17.21
C ASP A 21 3.69 -3.65 -16.94
N LEU A 22 2.74 -4.20 -16.17
CA LEU A 22 1.49 -3.53 -15.88
C LEU A 22 1.55 -2.85 -14.50
N SER A 23 0.85 -1.73 -14.41
CA SER A 23 0.55 -1.06 -13.14
C SER A 23 -0.95 -1.04 -12.91
N PHE A 24 -1.42 -1.71 -11.85
CA PHE A 24 -2.82 -1.53 -11.44
C PHE A 24 -3.00 -0.19 -10.75
N ALA A 25 -4.13 0.48 -11.03
CA ALA A 25 -4.41 1.83 -10.55
C ALA A 25 -5.85 1.94 -10.03
N GLY A 26 -6.01 2.67 -8.92
CA GLY A 26 -7.32 3.05 -8.37
C GLY A 26 -7.81 2.15 -7.23
N GLY A 27 -8.26 2.78 -6.13
CA GLY A 27 -8.85 2.09 -4.98
C GLY A 27 -7.85 1.48 -3.98
N PHE A 28 -6.55 1.65 -4.19
CA PHE A 28 -5.50 1.15 -3.28
C PHE A 28 -5.14 2.21 -2.23
N ALA A 29 -5.07 1.80 -0.97
CA ALA A 29 -4.83 2.70 0.16
C ALA A 29 -4.03 2.07 1.31
N THR A 30 -4.02 0.74 1.39
CA THR A 30 -3.49 -0.03 2.51
C THR A 30 -2.59 -1.16 2.02
N GLU A 31 -1.87 -1.80 2.93
CA GLU A 31 -0.83 -2.79 2.62
C GLU A 31 -1.38 -4.08 2.04
N GLU A 32 -2.52 -4.53 2.56
CA GLU A 32 -3.21 -5.70 2.03
C GLU A 32 -3.74 -5.44 0.63
N HIS A 33 -4.10 -4.20 0.29
CA HIS A 33 -4.47 -3.83 -1.07
C HIS A 33 -3.30 -4.04 -2.03
N LEU A 34 -2.09 -3.59 -1.64
CA LEU A 34 -0.88 -3.77 -2.45
C LEU A 34 -0.56 -5.25 -2.65
N PHE A 35 -0.53 -6.03 -1.57
CA PHE A 35 -0.29 -7.48 -1.63
C PHE A 35 -1.28 -8.18 -2.54
N LYS A 36 -2.59 -7.93 -2.35
CA LYS A 36 -3.66 -8.54 -3.15
C LYS A 36 -3.57 -8.14 -4.62
N ALA A 37 -3.30 -6.87 -4.92
CA ALA A 37 -3.23 -6.39 -6.29
C ALA A 37 -2.05 -6.99 -7.06
N LEU A 38 -0.87 -7.02 -6.44
CA LEU A 38 0.34 -7.62 -7.01
C LEU A 38 0.15 -9.13 -7.23
N ALA A 39 -0.36 -9.85 -6.22
CA ALA A 39 -0.61 -11.29 -6.34
C ALA A 39 -1.70 -11.60 -7.39
N LEU A 40 -2.76 -10.80 -7.48
CA LEU A 40 -3.83 -10.96 -8.47
C LEU A 40 -3.32 -10.73 -9.91
N GLY A 41 -2.45 -9.74 -10.09
CA GLY A 41 -1.88 -9.36 -11.37
C GLY A 41 -0.66 -10.17 -11.81
N SER A 42 -0.08 -10.96 -10.91
CA SER A 42 1.10 -11.79 -11.18
C SER A 42 0.91 -12.75 -12.36
N PRO A 43 1.92 -12.91 -13.26
CA PRO A 43 3.26 -12.32 -13.17
C PRO A 43 3.40 -10.92 -13.81
N TYR A 44 2.35 -10.40 -14.45
CA TYR A 44 2.43 -9.25 -15.35
C TYR A 44 2.38 -7.89 -14.65
N VAL A 45 1.83 -7.81 -13.43
CA VAL A 45 1.76 -6.54 -12.67
C VAL A 45 2.98 -6.39 -11.78
N LYS A 46 3.75 -5.32 -11.99
CA LYS A 46 4.99 -5.03 -11.25
C LYS A 46 4.84 -3.88 -10.27
N THR A 47 3.93 -2.96 -10.52
CA THR A 47 3.75 -1.76 -9.69
C THR A 47 2.28 -1.48 -9.40
N ILE A 48 2.04 -0.67 -8.38
CA ILE A 48 0.71 -0.19 -8.02
C ILE A 48 0.72 1.33 -8.06
N CYS A 49 -0.17 1.91 -8.87
CA CYS A 49 -0.36 3.34 -8.96
C CYS A 49 -1.37 3.80 -7.91
N MET A 50 -0.91 4.65 -6.99
CA MET A 50 -1.69 5.21 -5.90
C MET A 50 -1.82 6.72 -6.11
N GLY A 51 -3.07 7.22 -6.11
CA GLY A 51 -3.36 8.64 -6.21
C GLY A 51 -3.72 9.23 -4.86
N ARG A 52 -5.03 9.43 -4.63
CA ARG A 52 -5.58 10.08 -3.42
C ARG A 52 -5.03 9.55 -2.10
N ALA A 53 -4.78 8.25 -1.98
CA ALA A 53 -4.25 7.66 -0.76
C ALA A 53 -2.91 8.29 -0.33
N LEU A 54 -2.04 8.65 -1.28
CA LEU A 54 -0.77 9.33 -0.99
C LEU A 54 -0.95 10.83 -0.74
N MET A 55 -2.00 11.46 -1.29
CA MET A 55 -2.27 12.89 -1.09
C MET A 55 -2.86 13.22 0.28
N ILE A 56 -3.66 12.31 0.84
CA ILE A 56 -4.30 12.48 2.16
C ILE A 56 -3.29 12.78 3.28
N PRO A 57 -2.20 12.01 3.50
CA PRO A 57 -1.24 12.34 4.54
C PRO A 57 -0.54 13.68 4.27
N GLY A 58 -0.24 14.01 3.01
CA GLY A 58 0.32 15.31 2.65
C GLY A 58 -0.59 16.46 3.09
N PHE A 59 -1.88 16.36 2.78
CA PHE A 59 -2.89 17.31 3.22
C PHE A 59 -2.99 17.39 4.76
N VAL A 60 -2.97 16.26 5.46
CA VAL A 60 -2.98 16.25 6.93
C VAL A 60 -1.73 16.89 7.50
N GLY A 61 -0.55 16.65 6.91
CA GLY A 61 0.71 17.28 7.30
C GLY A 61 0.68 18.79 7.13
N SER A 62 0.22 19.32 5.98
CA SER A 62 0.01 20.76 5.77
C SER A 62 -0.91 21.39 6.82
N ASN A 63 -1.97 20.69 7.22
CA ASN A 63 -2.88 21.18 8.25
C ASN A 63 -2.24 21.18 9.66
N ILE A 64 -1.47 20.15 10.00
CA ILE A 64 -0.71 20.09 11.26
C ILE A 64 0.32 21.24 11.30
N GLU A 65 1.00 21.48 10.19
CA GLU A 65 1.99 22.56 10.06
C GLU A 65 1.36 23.94 10.25
N GLY A 66 0.27 24.24 9.53
CA GLY A 66 -0.44 25.50 9.67
C GLY A 66 -1.05 25.72 11.07
N ALA A 67 -1.45 24.65 11.76
CA ALA A 67 -1.96 24.73 13.14
C ALA A 67 -0.87 24.95 14.20
N LEU A 68 0.37 24.48 13.94
CA LEU A 68 1.51 24.66 14.84
C LEU A 68 2.30 25.93 14.56
N ASN A 69 2.32 26.36 13.30
CA ASN A 69 3.05 27.50 12.76
C ASN A 69 2.07 28.40 11.97
N PRO A 70 1.23 29.21 12.64
CA PRO A 70 0.17 29.99 11.99
C PRO A 70 0.66 30.90 10.87
N GLU A 71 1.90 31.40 10.97
CA GLU A 71 2.56 32.22 9.96
C GLU A 71 2.85 31.48 8.65
N ARG A 72 2.97 30.15 8.68
CA ARG A 72 3.18 29.30 7.49
C ARG A 72 1.90 28.73 6.92
N LYS A 73 0.75 28.96 7.57
CA LYS A 73 -0.55 28.36 7.21
C LYS A 73 -0.93 28.59 5.75
N GLU A 74 -0.77 29.81 5.24
CA GLU A 74 -1.09 30.14 3.84
C GLU A 74 -0.10 29.49 2.86
N GLU A 75 1.20 29.54 3.15
CA GLU A 75 2.28 28.94 2.34
C GLU A 75 2.06 27.45 2.10
N VAL A 76 1.70 26.71 3.16
CA VAL A 76 1.53 25.25 3.10
C VAL A 76 0.11 24.81 2.73
N ASN A 77 -0.79 25.75 2.42
CA ASN A 77 -2.22 25.52 2.18
C ASN A 77 -2.90 24.77 3.34
N GLY A 78 -2.58 25.16 4.57
CA GLY A 78 -3.20 24.64 5.79
C GLY A 78 -4.55 25.30 6.07
N TYR A 79 -5.50 24.52 6.59
CA TYR A 79 -6.86 25.00 6.91
C TYR A 79 -7.15 25.02 8.42
N TRP A 80 -6.41 24.26 9.22
CA TRP A 80 -6.65 24.16 10.67
C TRP A 80 -6.09 25.36 11.42
N ASP A 81 -6.90 25.92 12.34
CA ASP A 81 -6.46 26.98 13.27
C ASP A 81 -5.81 26.40 14.54
N SER A 82 -6.10 25.14 14.85
CA SER A 82 -5.52 24.44 16.00
C SER A 82 -5.53 22.93 15.76
N LEU A 83 -4.65 22.21 16.44
CA LEU A 83 -4.63 20.75 16.35
C LEU A 83 -5.92 20.13 16.89
N PRO A 84 -6.58 19.23 16.15
CA PRO A 84 -7.75 18.51 16.64
C PRO A 84 -7.35 17.57 17.78
N GLY A 85 -8.31 17.24 18.66
CA GLY A 85 -8.06 16.39 19.84
C GLY A 85 -7.47 15.02 19.49
N THR A 86 -7.79 14.46 18.33
CA THR A 86 -7.23 13.20 17.83
C THR A 86 -5.73 13.27 17.54
N VAL A 87 -5.22 14.43 17.13
CA VAL A 87 -3.78 14.65 16.91
C VAL A 87 -3.09 15.03 18.23
N LYS A 88 -3.71 15.89 19.05
CA LYS A 88 -3.17 16.26 20.38
C LYS A 88 -2.99 15.05 21.30
N GLY A 89 -3.87 14.05 21.19
CA GLY A 89 -3.73 12.79 21.92
C GLY A 89 -2.47 11.98 21.56
N ILE A 90 -1.84 12.26 20.41
CA ILE A 90 -0.57 11.66 19.98
C ILE A 90 0.60 12.52 20.46
N GLY A 91 0.51 13.84 20.29
CA GLY A 91 1.53 14.79 20.73
C GLY A 91 1.21 16.22 20.31
N GLU A 92 2.02 17.16 20.78
CA GLU A 92 1.87 18.60 20.48
C GLU A 92 3.03 19.15 19.66
N LYS A 93 4.11 18.39 19.50
CA LYS A 93 5.26 18.75 18.66
C LYS A 93 5.33 17.90 17.40
N PRO A 94 5.87 18.42 16.29
CA PRO A 94 6.00 17.67 15.03
C PRO A 94 6.71 16.32 15.21
N LYS A 95 7.81 16.30 15.96
CA LYS A 95 8.58 15.09 16.28
C LYS A 95 7.86 14.06 17.16
N GLU A 96 6.80 14.49 17.86
CA GLU A 96 5.94 13.60 18.65
C GLU A 96 4.81 13.04 17.77
N ILE A 97 4.29 13.86 16.86
CA ILE A 97 3.16 13.52 15.97
C ILE A 97 3.61 12.60 14.82
N PHE A 98 4.77 12.85 14.23
CA PHE A 98 5.26 12.10 13.08
C PHE A 98 6.26 11.01 13.50
N SER A 99 5.85 9.74 13.39
CA SER A 99 6.67 8.59 13.78
C SER A 99 8.00 8.48 13.03
N GLY A 100 8.03 8.86 11.74
CA GLY A 100 9.24 8.84 10.91
C GLY A 100 10.01 10.16 10.91
N TRP A 101 9.76 11.07 11.85
CA TRP A 101 10.47 12.35 11.95
C TRP A 101 12.00 12.15 11.94
N TYR A 102 12.49 11.28 12.82
CA TYR A 102 13.93 11.04 12.95
C TYR A 102 14.51 10.26 11.77
N ASP A 103 13.74 9.37 11.13
CA ASP A 103 14.17 8.69 9.90
C ASP A 103 14.45 9.68 8.76
N VAL A 104 13.59 10.70 8.64
CA VAL A 104 13.76 11.77 7.63
C VAL A 104 14.91 12.69 8.03
N GLN A 105 15.01 13.05 9.31
CA GLN A 105 16.11 13.88 9.83
C GLN A 105 17.47 13.22 9.62
N GLU A 106 17.60 11.91 9.85
CA GLU A 106 18.84 11.17 9.61
C GLU A 106 19.29 11.25 8.15
N LYS A 107 18.33 11.28 7.21
CA LYS A 107 18.61 11.35 5.77
C LYS A 107 18.98 12.74 5.28
N LEU A 108 18.43 13.78 5.90
CA LEU A 108 18.49 15.16 5.41
C LEU A 108 19.37 16.08 6.26
N GLY A 109 19.67 15.71 7.51
CA GLY A 109 20.48 16.53 8.42
C GLY A 109 19.84 17.89 8.67
N GLU A 110 20.59 18.95 8.39
CA GLU A 110 20.18 20.35 8.59
C GLU A 110 19.00 20.76 7.70
N GLU A 111 18.83 20.14 6.53
CA GLU A 111 17.71 20.43 5.62
C GLU A 111 16.34 20.04 6.19
N MET A 112 16.29 19.27 7.28
CA MET A 112 15.05 18.88 7.95
C MET A 112 14.18 20.08 8.35
N GLU A 113 14.80 21.21 8.67
CA GLU A 113 14.08 22.44 9.07
C GLU A 113 13.26 23.04 7.93
N ASN A 114 13.64 22.78 6.67
CA ASN A 114 12.97 23.29 5.47
C ASN A 114 11.89 22.35 4.93
N ILE A 115 11.77 21.13 5.49
CA ILE A 115 10.86 20.12 4.97
C ILE A 115 9.42 20.38 5.43
N PRO A 116 8.45 20.51 4.50
CA PRO A 116 7.05 20.65 4.88
C PRO A 116 6.55 19.37 5.55
N TYR A 117 5.71 19.50 6.56
CA TYR A 117 5.22 18.34 7.32
C TYR A 117 4.37 17.40 6.47
N GLY A 118 3.80 17.89 5.36
CA GLY A 118 3.16 17.05 4.34
C GLY A 118 4.10 15.98 3.75
N ALA A 119 5.38 16.30 3.55
CA ALA A 119 6.37 15.35 3.06
C ALA A 119 6.71 14.28 4.12
N ILE A 120 6.82 14.69 5.38
CA ILE A 120 7.07 13.77 6.52
C ILE A 120 5.86 12.84 6.72
N ALA A 121 4.64 13.37 6.61
CA ALA A 121 3.43 12.57 6.67
C ALA A 121 3.36 11.53 5.53
N LEU A 122 3.75 11.93 4.31
CA LEU A 122 3.86 11.01 3.17
C LEU A 122 4.92 9.93 3.44
N TRP A 123 6.09 10.31 3.97
CA TRP A 123 7.13 9.38 4.39
C TRP A 123 6.55 8.31 5.34
N ASN A 124 5.84 8.73 6.40
CA ASN A 124 5.23 7.81 7.35
C ASN A 124 4.26 6.82 6.68
N LEU A 125 3.41 7.30 5.75
CA LEU A 125 2.51 6.40 5.02
C LEU A 125 3.30 5.42 4.16
N THR A 126 4.32 5.86 3.42
CA THR A 126 5.11 4.97 2.57
C THR A 126 5.87 3.91 3.37
N GLN A 127 6.40 4.27 4.54
CA GLN A 127 7.03 3.33 5.47
C GLN A 127 6.03 2.31 6.01
N LYS A 128 4.85 2.78 6.47
CA LYS A 128 3.75 1.91 6.91
C LYS A 128 3.38 0.93 5.79
N LEU A 129 3.24 1.44 4.56
CA LEU A 129 2.87 0.67 3.40
C LEU A 129 3.90 -0.43 3.09
N GLY A 130 5.17 -0.07 3.07
CA GLY A 130 6.27 -0.98 2.81
C GLY A 130 6.44 -2.05 3.89
N ILE A 131 6.32 -1.68 5.16
CA ILE A 131 6.43 -2.61 6.30
C ILE A 131 5.27 -3.60 6.29
N GLY A 132 4.03 -3.14 6.17
CA GLY A 132 2.88 -4.06 6.17
C GLY A 132 2.86 -4.95 4.91
N LEU A 133 3.32 -4.46 3.75
CA LEU A 133 3.49 -5.32 2.56
C LEU A 133 4.48 -6.46 2.86
N LYS A 134 5.63 -6.15 3.45
CA LYS A 134 6.62 -7.16 3.88
C LYS A 134 6.01 -8.14 4.90
N GLN A 135 5.15 -7.67 5.81
CA GLN A 135 4.46 -8.53 6.77
C GLN A 135 3.52 -9.53 6.08
N PHE A 136 2.71 -9.10 5.12
CA PHE A 136 1.86 -9.99 4.33
C PHE A 136 2.68 -10.99 3.49
N MET A 137 3.76 -10.51 2.86
CA MET A 137 4.68 -11.35 2.11
C MET A 137 5.35 -12.41 2.98
N ALA A 138 5.82 -12.05 4.18
CA ALA A 138 6.38 -12.99 5.15
C ALA A 138 5.34 -14.05 5.57
N GLY A 139 4.10 -13.66 5.82
CA GLY A 139 2.99 -14.58 6.09
C GLY A 139 2.73 -15.58 4.96
N ALA A 140 2.88 -15.13 3.70
CA ALA A 140 2.80 -15.97 2.50
C ALA A 140 4.11 -16.69 2.15
N ARG A 141 5.16 -16.53 2.97
CA ARG A 141 6.53 -17.07 2.76
C ARG A 141 7.14 -16.65 1.42
N LYS A 142 6.95 -15.38 1.06
CA LYS A 142 7.50 -14.74 -0.14
C LYS A 142 8.50 -13.69 0.29
N PHE A 143 9.75 -13.87 -0.12
CA PHE A 143 10.83 -12.92 0.20
C PHE A 143 11.18 -12.01 -0.97
N ASP A 144 10.48 -12.18 -2.09
CA ASP A 144 10.62 -11.38 -3.31
C ASP A 144 9.22 -11.12 -3.90
N LEU A 145 9.02 -9.93 -4.47
CA LEU A 145 7.80 -9.56 -5.17
C LEU A 145 7.55 -10.46 -6.38
N ASP A 146 8.61 -10.84 -7.10
CA ASP A 146 8.52 -11.73 -8.26
C ASP A 146 8.13 -13.17 -7.88
N ASN A 147 8.08 -13.50 -6.59
CA ASN A 147 7.58 -14.78 -6.09
C ASN A 147 6.10 -14.77 -5.69
N LEU A 148 5.44 -13.60 -5.72
CA LEU A 148 3.99 -13.51 -5.55
C LEU A 148 3.29 -14.19 -6.71
N ARG A 149 2.24 -14.94 -6.40
CA ARG A 149 1.43 -15.70 -7.34
C ARG A 149 -0.02 -15.52 -7.00
N ARG A 150 -0.89 -15.70 -8.00
CA ARG A 150 -2.34 -15.71 -7.81
C ARG A 150 -2.83 -16.75 -6.79
N LYS A 151 -2.08 -17.85 -6.61
CA LYS A 151 -2.37 -18.90 -5.61
C LYS A 151 -2.07 -18.48 -4.16
N ASP A 152 -1.38 -17.36 -3.95
CA ASP A 152 -1.15 -16.79 -2.63
C ASP A 152 -2.41 -16.03 -2.13
N LEU A 153 -3.48 -16.01 -2.94
CA LEU A 153 -4.80 -15.49 -2.63
C LEU A 153 -5.82 -16.63 -2.56
N MET A 154 -6.94 -16.34 -1.89
CA MET A 154 -8.14 -17.15 -1.91
C MET A 154 -9.37 -16.25 -2.11
N SER A 155 -10.41 -16.78 -2.74
CA SER A 155 -11.67 -16.06 -2.93
C SER A 155 -12.55 -16.20 -1.69
N ALA A 156 -13.07 -15.07 -1.20
CA ALA A 156 -13.96 -15.04 -0.05
C ALA A 156 -15.42 -15.39 -0.39
N ASN A 157 -15.78 -15.38 -1.68
CA ASN A 157 -17.10 -15.77 -2.18
C ASN A 157 -16.98 -16.48 -3.54
N LYS A 158 -18.08 -17.10 -3.98
CA LYS A 158 -18.11 -17.93 -5.19
C LYS A 158 -18.05 -17.09 -6.46
N GLU A 159 -18.62 -15.89 -6.43
CA GLU A 159 -18.63 -14.95 -7.55
C GLU A 159 -17.20 -14.49 -7.87
N THR A 160 -16.38 -14.23 -6.85
CA THR A 160 -14.96 -13.89 -7.03
C THR A 160 -14.19 -15.09 -7.57
N GLU A 161 -14.47 -16.31 -7.09
CA GLU A 161 -13.87 -17.53 -7.63
C GLU A 161 -14.21 -17.73 -9.11
N GLU A 162 -15.48 -17.54 -9.48
CA GLU A 162 -15.95 -17.68 -10.86
C GLU A 162 -15.25 -16.70 -11.80
N ILE A 163 -15.16 -15.43 -11.39
CA ILE A 163 -14.54 -14.39 -12.23
C ILE A 163 -13.02 -14.56 -12.29
N THR A 164 -12.37 -14.85 -11.17
CA THR A 164 -10.91 -14.83 -11.07
C THR A 164 -10.24 -16.18 -11.34
N GLY A 165 -10.97 -17.27 -11.16
CA GLY A 165 -10.41 -18.63 -11.09
C GLY A 165 -9.54 -18.87 -9.84
N ILE A 166 -9.49 -17.94 -8.89
CA ILE A 166 -8.79 -18.13 -7.62
C ILE A 166 -9.70 -18.96 -6.70
N PRO A 167 -9.24 -20.09 -6.13
CA PRO A 167 -10.09 -20.99 -5.37
C PRO A 167 -10.79 -20.31 -4.19
N HIS A 168 -12.05 -20.69 -3.94
CA HIS A 168 -12.76 -20.29 -2.74
C HIS A 168 -12.04 -20.77 -1.47
N MET A 169 -12.16 -20.04 -0.37
CA MET A 169 -11.45 -20.32 0.89
C MET A 169 -11.69 -21.74 1.45
N THR A 170 -12.84 -22.34 1.16
CA THR A 170 -13.15 -23.74 1.55
C THR A 170 -12.44 -24.80 0.67
N LYS A 171 -11.93 -24.39 -0.49
CA LYS A 171 -11.20 -25.25 -1.44
C LYS A 171 -9.70 -25.02 -1.39
N ALA A 172 -9.27 -23.80 -1.06
CA ALA A 172 -7.86 -23.45 -0.93
C ALA A 172 -7.16 -24.42 0.05
N ASN A 173 -6.06 -25.03 -0.41
CA ASN A 173 -5.26 -26.01 0.34
C ASN A 173 -6.01 -27.25 0.90
N ASN A 174 -7.27 -27.47 0.52
CA ASN A 174 -8.09 -28.57 1.05
C ASN A 174 -7.48 -29.94 0.73
N GLN A 175 -6.88 -30.10 -0.44
CA GLN A 175 -6.21 -31.35 -0.81
C GLN A 175 -5.02 -31.66 0.12
N GLN A 176 -4.18 -30.65 0.39
CA GLN A 176 -3.05 -30.79 1.31
C GLN A 176 -3.53 -31.11 2.73
N ALA A 177 -4.61 -30.47 3.19
CA ALA A 177 -5.21 -30.76 4.49
C ALA A 177 -5.69 -32.22 4.57
N LYS A 178 -6.38 -32.73 3.54
CA LYS A 178 -6.83 -34.13 3.48
C LYS A 178 -5.68 -35.12 3.45
N GLU A 179 -4.59 -34.80 2.77
CA GLU A 179 -3.38 -35.64 2.76
C GLU A 179 -2.73 -35.72 4.15
N ILE A 180 -2.69 -34.62 4.89
CA ILE A 180 -2.19 -34.61 6.28
C ILE A 180 -3.06 -35.46 7.19
N LEU A 181 -4.39 -35.39 7.06
CA LEU A 181 -5.33 -36.16 7.90
C LEU A 181 -5.33 -37.67 7.61
N ARG A 182 -4.83 -38.10 6.44
CA ARG A 182 -4.76 -39.51 6.03
C ARG A 182 -3.40 -40.15 6.31
N LYS A 183 -2.44 -39.37 6.80
CA LYS A 183 -1.17 -39.87 7.35
C LYS A 183 -1.40 -40.36 8.78
#